data_AF-A0A381TG64-F1
#
_entry.id   AF-A0A381TG64-F1
#
_cell.length_a   1.000
_cell.length_b   1.000
_cell.length_c   1.000
_cell.angle_alpha   90.00
_cell.angle_beta   90.00
_cell.angle_gamma   90.00
#
_symmetry.space_group_name_H-M   'P 1'
#
loop_
_entity.id
_entity.type
_entity.pdbx_description
1 polymer ?
#
loop_
_entity_poly.entity_id
_entity_poly.type
_entity_poly.pdbx_seq_one_letter_code
_entity_poly.pdbx_strand_id
1 'polypeptide(L)'
;MTQPFLGGYFATFYLAPENYHRIHIPIAGLLTRTRYIPGRRLTLSPSSTKLIKGLFCRNERVVCWFDTAIGPVALVLVGALNVSSISTEFLGEIQSGKPLLWKNPNLRKHPYERGDEIAQFNLGSTVVVICPTYNLLWHEKLERNIDVRMGNPLANIVRYKAK
;
A
#
# COMPACT_ATOMS: atom_id res chain seq x y z
N MET A 1 -11.78 7.46 10.55
CA MET A 1 -10.74 6.48 10.15
C MET A 1 -9.79 7.02 9.08
N THR A 2 -10.27 7.87 8.16
CA THR A 2 -9.44 8.54 7.14
C THR A 2 -8.85 9.87 7.59
N GLN A 3 -9.36 10.44 8.69
CA GLN A 3 -8.94 11.74 9.21
C GLN A 3 -7.42 11.97 9.27
N PRO A 4 -6.60 11.01 9.75
CA PRO A 4 -5.15 11.21 9.82
C PRO A 4 -4.45 11.34 8.45
N PHE A 5 -5.12 10.92 7.37
CA PHE A 5 -4.61 10.95 6.01
C PHE A 5 -5.17 12.13 5.19
N LEU A 6 -6.09 12.93 5.73
CA LEU A 6 -6.63 14.08 5.02
C LEU A 6 -5.55 15.15 4.83
N GLY A 7 -5.41 15.62 3.59
CA GLY A 7 -4.30 16.48 3.17
C GLY A 7 -2.96 15.76 3.04
N GLY A 8 -2.89 14.48 3.40
CA GLY A 8 -1.67 13.70 3.45
C GLY A 8 -1.10 13.39 2.08
N TYR A 9 0.00 12.66 2.09
CA TYR A 9 0.71 12.27 0.88
C TYR A 9 0.36 10.86 0.44
N PHE A 10 0.42 10.63 -0.87
CA PHE A 10 0.32 9.28 -1.42
C PHE A 10 1.25 9.08 -2.61
N ALA A 11 1.66 7.84 -2.82
CA ALA A 11 2.32 7.38 -4.04
C ALA A 11 1.64 6.11 -4.54
N THR A 12 1.50 6.02 -5.87
CA THR A 12 0.90 4.88 -6.54
C THR A 12 1.96 4.18 -7.37
N PHE A 13 2.17 2.90 -7.10
CA PHE A 13 3.13 2.06 -7.79
C PHE A 13 2.36 1.05 -8.65
N TYR A 14 2.55 1.14 -9.96
CA TYR A 14 2.05 0.14 -10.90
C TYR A 14 3.12 -0.95 -11.05
N LEU A 15 2.72 -2.22 -10.92
CA LEU A 15 3.59 -3.37 -11.11
C LEU A 15 3.15 -4.08 -12.39
N ALA A 16 3.91 -3.85 -13.46
CA ALA A 16 3.74 -4.55 -14.73
C ALA A 16 4.07 -6.05 -14.56
N PRO A 17 3.56 -6.94 -15.43
CA PRO A 17 3.74 -8.39 -15.29
C PRO A 17 5.20 -8.85 -15.13
N GLU A 18 6.15 -8.16 -15.76
CA GLU A 18 7.58 -8.43 -15.68
C GLU A 18 8.27 -7.89 -14.42
N ASN A 19 7.58 -7.10 -13.59
CA ASN A 19 8.17 -6.48 -12.41
C ASN A 19 8.25 -7.44 -11.21
N TYR A 20 8.91 -6.98 -10.15
CA TYR A 20 8.95 -7.64 -8.86
C TYR A 20 7.63 -7.44 -8.10
N HIS A 21 6.93 -8.52 -7.77
CA HIS A 21 5.56 -8.49 -7.23
C HIS A 21 5.45 -8.67 -5.72
N ARG A 22 6.58 -8.57 -4.99
CA ARG A 22 6.60 -8.56 -3.53
C ARG A 22 6.65 -7.12 -3.02
N ILE A 23 5.91 -6.86 -1.96
CA ILE A 23 5.63 -5.55 -1.41
C ILE A 23 6.30 -5.47 -0.06
N HIS A 24 7.11 -4.44 0.11
CA HIS A 24 7.86 -4.20 1.33
C HIS A 24 7.38 -2.92 2.00
N ILE A 25 7.44 -2.90 3.34
CA ILE A 25 7.09 -1.69 4.09
C ILE A 25 8.21 -0.65 3.96
N PRO A 26 7.89 0.61 3.60
CA PRO A 26 8.92 1.63 3.36
C PRO A 26 9.52 2.21 4.66
N ILE A 27 8.94 1.91 5.81
CA ILE A 27 9.31 2.42 7.14
C ILE A 27 8.96 1.37 8.20
N ALA A 28 9.74 1.31 9.28
CA ALA A 28 9.41 0.45 10.41
C ALA A 28 8.06 0.84 11.04
N GLY A 29 7.28 -0.16 11.47
CA GLY A 29 5.97 0.10 12.05
C GLY A 29 5.23 -1.15 12.54
N LEU A 30 4.25 -0.94 13.42
CA LEU A 30 3.41 -2.00 13.95
C LEU A 30 2.14 -2.13 13.11
N LEU A 31 1.88 -3.31 12.56
CA LEU A 31 0.61 -3.60 11.89
C LEU A 31 -0.54 -3.55 12.91
N THR A 32 -1.48 -2.63 12.72
CA THR A 32 -2.60 -2.43 13.65
C THR A 32 -3.87 -3.14 13.20
N ARG A 33 -4.12 -3.16 11.89
CA ARG A 33 -5.29 -3.80 11.28
C ARG A 33 -5.09 -4.02 9.80
N THR A 34 -5.85 -4.98 9.28
CA THR A 34 -5.95 -5.27 7.85
C THR A 34 -7.42 -5.39 7.45
N ARG A 35 -7.81 -4.86 6.30
CA ARG A 35 -9.17 -4.96 5.79
C ARG A 35 -9.16 -5.43 4.35
N TYR A 36 -9.89 -6.49 4.08
CA TYR A 36 -10.28 -6.87 2.73
C TYR A 36 -11.56 -6.11 2.34
N ILE A 37 -11.54 -5.52 1.15
CA ILE A 37 -12.66 -4.80 0.57
C ILE A 37 -12.98 -5.43 -0.79
N PRO A 38 -14.15 -6.06 -0.94
CA PRO A 38 -14.54 -6.64 -2.22
C PRO A 38 -14.76 -5.54 -3.26
N GLY A 39 -14.56 -5.92 -4.51
CA GLY A 39 -14.74 -5.03 -5.65
C GLY A 39 -14.67 -5.82 -6.95
N ARG A 40 -14.65 -5.08 -8.06
CA ARG A 40 -14.44 -5.66 -9.39
C ARG A 40 -12.96 -6.04 -9.56
N ARG A 41 -12.64 -6.75 -10.63
CA ARG A 41 -11.26 -6.97 -11.09
C ARG A 41 -11.08 -6.32 -12.45
N LEU A 42 -11.14 -4.99 -12.50
CA LEU A 42 -10.91 -4.26 -13.74
C LEU A 42 -9.42 -4.22 -14.05
N THR A 43 -9.04 -4.22 -15.33
CA THR A 43 -7.65 -4.10 -15.76
C THR A 43 -7.03 -2.81 -15.24
N LEU A 44 -5.87 -2.93 -14.59
CA LEU A 44 -5.05 -1.80 -14.18
C LEU A 44 -3.93 -1.62 -15.20
N SER A 45 -3.94 -0.47 -15.86
CA SER A 45 -2.84 0.03 -16.67
C SER A 45 -2.83 1.56 -16.58
N PRO A 46 -1.72 2.22 -16.91
CA PRO A 46 -1.68 3.68 -16.97
C PRO A 46 -2.81 4.26 -17.83
N SER A 47 -3.17 3.58 -18.93
CA SER A 47 -4.29 3.97 -19.80
C SER A 47 -5.65 3.84 -19.10
N SER A 48 -5.92 2.72 -18.42
CA SER A 48 -7.23 2.51 -17.76
C SER A 48 -7.44 3.44 -16.57
N THR A 49 -6.38 3.78 -15.83
CA THR A 49 -6.45 4.73 -14.70
C THR A 49 -6.87 6.14 -15.12
N LYS A 50 -6.55 6.56 -16.36
CA LYS A 50 -6.97 7.85 -16.92
C LYS A 50 -8.44 7.86 -17.34
N LEU A 51 -8.96 6.71 -17.79
CA LEU A 51 -10.30 6.58 -18.36
C LEU A 51 -11.37 6.29 -17.31
N ILE A 52 -11.05 5.51 -16.28
CA ILE A 52 -12.03 5.02 -15.30
C ILE A 52 -11.90 5.79 -13.99
N LYS A 53 -12.84 6.71 -13.74
CA LYS A 53 -12.90 7.47 -12.49
C LYS A 53 -13.02 6.53 -11.28
N GLY A 54 -12.08 6.67 -10.34
CA GLY A 54 -12.06 5.90 -9.09
C GLY A 54 -11.75 4.42 -9.30
N LEU A 55 -10.98 4.06 -10.33
CA LEU A 55 -10.62 2.68 -10.68
C LEU A 55 -10.15 1.86 -9.47
N PHE A 56 -9.21 2.40 -8.67
CA PHE A 56 -8.70 1.71 -7.48
C PHE A 56 -9.76 1.46 -6.41
N CYS A 57 -10.73 2.37 -6.27
CA CYS A 57 -11.83 2.23 -5.31
C CYS A 57 -12.89 1.23 -5.76
N ARG A 58 -12.99 0.99 -7.08
CA ARG A 58 -13.91 0.00 -7.67
C ARG A 58 -13.33 -1.41 -7.63
N ASN A 59 -12.01 -1.53 -7.64
CA ASN A 59 -11.37 -2.83 -7.59
C ASN A 59 -11.33 -3.42 -6.18
N GLU A 60 -11.30 -4.75 -6.15
CA GLU A 60 -10.98 -5.52 -4.96
C GLU A 60 -9.60 -5.10 -4.42
N ARG A 61 -9.51 -4.96 -3.11
CA ARG A 61 -8.28 -4.49 -2.47
C ARG A 61 -8.15 -4.93 -1.02
N VAL A 62 -6.91 -4.99 -0.57
CA VAL A 62 -6.53 -5.23 0.82
C VAL A 62 -5.82 -3.99 1.33
N VAL A 63 -6.22 -3.50 2.50
CA VAL A 63 -5.60 -2.34 3.14
C VAL A 63 -4.95 -2.78 4.45
N CYS A 64 -3.67 -2.48 4.60
CA CYS A 64 -2.88 -2.72 5.81
C CYS A 64 -2.52 -1.39 6.45
N TRP A 65 -2.84 -1.21 7.73
CA TRP A 65 -2.51 0.00 8.48
C TRP A 65 -1.39 -0.27 9.48
N PHE A 66 -0.45 0.67 9.55
CA PHE A 66 0.71 0.61 10.40
C PHE A 66 0.80 1.86 11.27
N ASP A 67 1.12 1.68 12.54
CA ASP A 67 1.59 2.76 13.40
C ASP A 67 3.10 2.87 13.25
N THR A 68 3.57 4.06 12.88
CA THR A 68 4.99 4.31 12.56
C THR A 68 5.48 5.55 13.30
N ALA A 69 6.80 5.78 13.27
CA ALA A 69 7.40 6.96 13.89
C ALA A 69 6.95 8.31 13.28
N ILE A 70 6.35 8.30 12.09
CA ILE A 70 5.82 9.51 11.43
C ILE A 70 4.30 9.63 11.54
N GLY A 71 3.65 8.76 12.32
CA GLY A 71 2.19 8.63 12.38
C GLY A 71 1.68 7.42 11.60
N PRO A 72 0.36 7.35 11.35
CA PRO A 72 -0.23 6.19 10.69
C PRO A 72 0.13 6.15 9.20
N VAL A 73 0.58 5.00 8.72
CA VAL A 73 0.84 4.72 7.30
C VAL A 73 -0.11 3.61 6.84
N ALA A 74 -0.60 3.69 5.61
CA ALA A 74 -1.41 2.64 5.00
C ALA A 74 -0.81 2.15 3.69
N LEU A 75 -0.80 0.83 3.51
CA LEU A 75 -0.54 0.18 2.23
C LEU A 75 -1.85 -0.36 1.68
N VAL A 76 -2.19 0.01 0.45
CA VAL A 76 -3.38 -0.47 -0.26
C VAL A 76 -2.92 -1.33 -1.43
N LEU A 77 -3.18 -2.64 -1.33
CA LEU A 77 -2.91 -3.63 -2.35
C LEU A 77 -4.16 -3.75 -3.23
N VAL A 78 -4.08 -3.29 -4.47
CA VAL A 78 -5.23 -3.26 -5.41
C VAL A 78 -5.08 -4.39 -6.42
N GLY A 79 -6.04 -5.32 -6.41
CA GLY A 79 -6.14 -6.37 -7.41
C GLY A 79 -6.58 -5.83 -8.77
N ALA A 80 -6.23 -6.52 -9.84
CA ALA A 80 -6.61 -6.21 -11.21
C ALA A 80 -7.20 -7.45 -11.90
N LEU A 81 -7.63 -7.29 -13.15
CA LEU A 81 -7.94 -8.43 -14.02
C LEU A 81 -6.68 -9.32 -14.15
N ASN A 82 -6.85 -10.64 -14.13
CA ASN A 82 -5.79 -11.66 -14.18
C ASN A 82 -4.84 -11.75 -12.96
N VAL A 83 -5.02 -10.90 -11.94
CA VAL A 83 -4.37 -11.12 -10.65
C VAL A 83 -5.08 -12.28 -9.97
N SER A 84 -4.38 -13.41 -9.81
CA SER A 84 -4.98 -14.61 -9.21
C SER A 84 -5.36 -14.35 -7.76
N SER A 85 -4.45 -13.74 -6.98
CA SER A 85 -4.72 -13.40 -5.58
C SER A 85 -3.75 -12.38 -4.97
N ILE A 86 -4.16 -11.88 -3.80
CA ILE A 86 -3.38 -11.02 -2.91
C ILE A 86 -3.03 -11.86 -1.68
N SER A 87 -1.74 -12.00 -1.39
CA SER A 87 -1.27 -12.72 -0.21
C SER A 87 -0.49 -11.79 0.70
N THR A 88 -0.62 -12.01 2.02
CA THR A 88 0.17 -11.30 3.03
C THR A 88 0.97 -12.30 3.84
N GLU A 89 2.13 -11.88 4.34
CA GLU A 89 3.01 -12.73 5.14
C GLU A 89 2.30 -13.29 6.40
N PHE A 90 1.34 -12.55 6.94
CA PHE A 90 0.70 -12.83 8.22
C PHE A 90 -0.73 -13.42 8.14
N LEU A 91 -1.42 -13.32 6.99
CA LEU A 91 -2.73 -13.97 6.76
C LEU A 91 -2.70 -15.03 5.65
N GLY A 92 -1.57 -15.20 4.97
CA GLY A 92 -1.50 -16.00 3.75
C GLY A 92 -2.32 -15.40 2.62
N GLU A 93 -2.85 -16.26 1.75
CA GLU A 93 -3.69 -15.87 0.62
C GLU A 93 -5.07 -15.40 1.07
N ILE A 94 -5.44 -14.17 0.70
CA ILE A 94 -6.73 -13.60 1.03
C ILE A 94 -7.76 -14.03 -0.01
N GLN A 95 -8.70 -14.86 0.43
CA GLN A 95 -9.80 -15.34 -0.40
C GLN A 95 -10.79 -14.21 -0.70
N SER A 96 -11.17 -14.07 -1.96
CA SER A 96 -12.20 -13.10 -2.36
C SER A 96 -13.56 -13.50 -1.81
N GLY A 97 -14.39 -12.51 -1.45
CA GLY A 97 -15.71 -12.78 -0.90
C GLY A 97 -16.33 -11.60 -0.17
N LYS A 98 -16.84 -11.86 1.04
CA LYS A 98 -17.43 -10.81 1.88
C LYS A 98 -16.34 -9.89 2.46
N PRO A 99 -16.65 -8.63 2.79
CA PRO A 99 -15.71 -7.77 3.49
C PRO A 99 -15.21 -8.42 4.78
N LEU A 100 -13.90 -8.37 5.03
CA LEU A 100 -13.27 -8.91 6.23
C LEU A 100 -12.40 -7.84 6.88
N LEU A 101 -12.38 -7.82 8.21
CA LEU A 101 -11.58 -6.91 9.02
C LEU A 101 -10.87 -7.71 10.09
N TRP A 102 -9.54 -7.62 10.08
CA TRP A 102 -8.70 -8.18 11.11
C TRP A 102 -8.07 -7.04 11.91
N LYS A 103 -8.12 -7.12 13.25
CA LYS A 103 -7.49 -6.16 14.17
C LYS A 103 -6.44 -6.89 14.99
N ASN A 104 -5.30 -6.25 15.25
CA ASN A 104 -4.23 -6.86 16.05
C ASN A 104 -4.60 -6.83 17.55
N PRO A 105 -4.50 -7.97 18.28
CA PRO A 105 -3.25 -8.65 18.66
C PRO A 105 -2.94 -10.02 18.00
N ASN A 106 -3.74 -10.48 17.03
CA ASN A 106 -3.59 -11.80 16.39
C ASN A 106 -2.89 -11.79 15.02
N LEU A 107 -2.49 -10.62 14.49
CA LEU A 107 -1.91 -10.52 13.15
C LEU A 107 -0.38 -10.65 13.19
N ARG A 108 0.27 -9.93 14.11
CA ARG A 108 1.73 -10.03 14.32
C ARG A 108 2.10 -9.39 15.65
N LYS A 109 2.93 -10.07 16.44
CA LYS A 109 3.37 -9.57 17.76
C LYS A 109 4.53 -8.58 17.67
N HIS A 110 5.39 -8.73 16.65
CA HIS A 110 6.57 -7.90 16.48
C HIS A 110 6.35 -6.84 15.39
N PRO A 111 6.80 -5.59 15.61
CA PRO A 111 6.84 -4.58 14.56
C PRO A 111 7.61 -5.07 13.33
N TYR A 112 7.26 -4.51 12.17
CA TYR A 112 8.07 -4.65 10.97
C TYR A 112 9.25 -3.69 11.00
N GLU A 113 10.39 -4.13 10.50
CA GLU A 113 11.50 -3.26 10.17
C GLU A 113 11.32 -2.65 8.78
N ARG A 114 12.07 -1.57 8.51
CA ARG A 114 12.06 -0.95 7.19
C ARG A 114 12.59 -1.95 6.16
N GLY A 115 11.82 -2.18 5.11
CA GLY A 115 12.20 -3.11 4.03
C GLY A 115 11.72 -4.54 4.26
N ASP A 116 11.06 -4.85 5.38
CA ASP A 116 10.43 -6.15 5.55
C ASP A 116 9.34 -6.38 4.49
N GLU A 117 9.24 -7.61 4.00
CA GLU A 117 8.16 -8.04 3.12
C GLU A 117 6.84 -8.12 3.89
N ILE A 118 5.78 -7.57 3.30
CA ILE A 118 4.42 -7.55 3.87
C ILE A 118 3.47 -8.42 3.07
N ALA A 119 3.62 -8.40 1.75
CA ALA A 119 2.63 -8.97 0.84
C ALA A 119 3.24 -9.31 -0.51
N GLN A 120 2.51 -10.07 -1.30
CA GLN A 120 2.81 -10.34 -2.70
C GLN A 120 1.54 -10.39 -3.54
N PHE A 121 1.70 -10.10 -4.83
CA PHE A 121 0.73 -10.47 -5.84
C PHE A 121 1.26 -11.65 -6.65
N ASN A 122 0.35 -12.51 -7.07
CA ASN A 122 0.73 -13.64 -7.92
C ASN A 122 0.84 -13.26 -9.41
N LEU A 123 0.19 -12.18 -9.89
CA LEU A 123 0.31 -11.75 -11.29
C LEU A 123 -0.18 -10.30 -11.51
N GLY A 124 0.70 -9.30 -11.70
CA GLY A 124 0.34 -7.89 -11.97
C GLY A 124 -0.38 -7.18 -10.81
N SER A 125 -0.19 -5.87 -10.58
CA SER A 125 -1.03 -5.15 -9.60
C SER A 125 -0.78 -3.63 -9.52
N THR A 126 -1.40 -2.99 -8.52
CA THR A 126 -1.06 -1.64 -8.07
C THR A 126 -0.98 -1.58 -6.55
N VAL A 127 0.03 -0.89 -6.03
CA VAL A 127 0.18 -0.59 -4.60
C VAL A 127 0.03 0.92 -4.40
N VAL A 128 -0.78 1.33 -3.44
CA VAL A 128 -0.86 2.72 -3.00
C VAL A 128 -0.32 2.84 -1.60
N VAL A 129 0.69 3.68 -1.41
CA VAL A 129 1.21 4.07 -0.08
C VAL A 129 0.54 5.38 0.31
N ILE A 130 -0.02 5.45 1.51
CA ILE A 130 -0.65 6.66 2.05
C ILE A 130 0.00 7.01 3.37
N CYS A 131 0.42 8.26 3.50
CA CYS A 131 1.15 8.81 4.63
C CYS A 131 0.45 10.08 5.16
N PRO A 132 0.70 10.48 6.42
CA PRO A 132 0.13 11.70 6.97
C PRO A 132 0.74 12.96 6.33
N THR A 133 0.15 14.12 6.60
CA THR A 133 0.56 15.45 6.10
C THR A 133 1.91 15.92 6.62
N TYR A 134 2.31 15.45 7.79
CA TYR A 134 3.45 15.96 8.52
C TYR A 134 4.62 14.98 8.45
N ASN A 135 5.81 15.54 8.67
CA ASN A 135 7.07 14.81 8.80
C ASN A 135 7.66 14.12 7.55
N LEU A 136 7.19 14.43 6.36
CA LEU A 136 7.72 13.87 5.10
C LEU A 136 8.03 14.96 4.08
N LEU A 137 9.19 14.82 3.44
CA LEU A 137 9.54 15.51 2.19
C LEU A 137 9.77 14.45 1.13
N TRP A 138 8.97 14.45 0.06
CA TRP A 138 9.21 13.56 -1.07
C TRP A 138 10.57 13.82 -1.68
N HIS A 139 11.24 12.74 -2.09
CA HIS A 139 12.53 12.85 -2.73
C HIS A 139 12.38 13.62 -4.06
N GLU A 140 13.21 14.65 -4.28
CA GLU A 140 13.05 15.60 -5.41
C GLU A 140 13.04 14.91 -6.78
N LYS A 141 13.75 13.79 -6.91
CA LYS A 141 13.80 12.98 -8.13
C LYS A 141 12.54 12.14 -8.40
N LEU A 142 11.55 12.15 -7.51
CA LEU A 142 10.31 11.41 -7.71
C LEU A 142 9.31 12.23 -8.51
N GLU A 143 9.25 11.93 -9.79
CA GLU A 143 8.25 12.47 -10.70
C GLU A 143 7.21 11.40 -11.06
N ARG A 144 6.18 11.79 -11.80
CA ARG A 144 5.17 10.84 -12.28
C ARG A 144 5.78 9.96 -13.38
N ASN A 145 5.43 8.67 -13.36
CA ASN A 145 5.81 7.69 -14.39
C ASN A 145 7.32 7.43 -14.49
N ILE A 146 8.05 7.56 -13.39
CA ILE A 146 9.42 7.07 -13.31
C ILE A 146 9.45 5.62 -12.86
N ASP A 147 10.48 4.90 -13.30
CA ASP A 147 10.78 3.58 -12.75
C ASP A 147 11.43 3.71 -11.39
N VAL A 148 10.94 2.92 -10.43
CA VAL A 148 11.52 2.80 -9.09
C VAL A 148 11.89 1.36 -8.81
N ARG A 149 12.96 1.16 -8.05
CA ARG A 149 13.40 -0.16 -7.57
C ARG A 149 13.24 -0.27 -6.07
N MET A 150 13.06 -1.49 -5.59
CA MET A 150 13.11 -1.78 -4.16
C MET A 150 14.44 -1.26 -3.59
N GLY A 151 14.37 -0.55 -2.46
CA GLY A 151 15.50 0.11 -1.83
C GLY A 151 15.74 1.57 -2.27
N ASN A 152 15.11 2.04 -3.36
CA ASN A 152 15.20 3.47 -3.70
C ASN A 152 14.49 4.34 -2.65
N PRO A 153 15.07 5.49 -2.26
CA PRO A 153 14.46 6.38 -1.30
C PRO A 153 13.19 7.02 -1.89
N LEU A 154 12.08 6.90 -1.15
CA LEU A 154 10.81 7.53 -1.52
C LEU A 154 10.68 8.94 -0.91
N ALA A 155 11.09 9.11 0.34
CA ALA A 155 10.96 10.39 1.03
C ALA A 155 11.98 10.47 2.15
N ASN A 156 12.31 11.69 2.54
CA ASN A 156 13.06 11.99 3.74
C ASN A 156 12.09 12.29 4.88
N ILE A 157 12.35 11.68 6.03
CA ILE A 157 11.62 11.99 7.26
C ILE A 157 12.20 13.28 7.84
N VAL A 158 11.40 14.34 7.86
CA VAL A 158 11.75 15.59 8.55
C VAL A 158 10.99 15.62 9.86
N ARG A 159 11.65 15.62 11.00
CA ARG A 159 10.94 15.88 12.26
C ARG A 159 10.54 17.34 12.30
N TYR A 160 9.26 17.66 12.09
CA TYR A 160 8.77 18.98 12.46
C TYR A 160 8.79 19.06 13.99
N LYS A 161 9.66 19.91 14.55
CA LYS A 161 9.49 20.35 15.94
C LYS A 161 8.16 21.11 15.97
N ALA A 162 7.12 20.52 16.54
CA ALA A 162 5.96 21.30 16.92
C ALA A 162 6.45 22.41 17.86
N LYS A 163 6.15 23.67 17.51
CA LYS A 163 6.25 24.80 18.43
C LYS A 163 5.21 24.64 19.54
#